data_AF-A0AA97DZJ5-F1
#
_entry.id   AF-A0AA97DZJ5-F1
#
_cell.length_a   1.000
_cell.length_b   1.000
_cell.length_c   1.000
_cell.angle_alpha   90.00
_cell.angle_beta   90.00
_cell.angle_gamma   90.00
#
_symmetry.space_group_name_H-M   'P 1'
#
loop_
_entity.id
_entity.type
_entity.pdbx_description
1 polymer ?
#
loop_
_entity_poly.entity_id
_entity_poly.type
_entity_poly.pdbx_seq_one_letter_code
_entity_poly.pdbx_strand_id
1 'polypeptide(L)'
;MLVQTKEKVRDFTFSHSLADSVLSDLQEYKSGLYMEAPKFYAGTLSVIPEKRYLLDNIFAEHLPILTYNLFKDVLLASLISLVFYFLVTYPLTRLTDALSTLGRNAKLSLPKSFFRYHQSDELGRLHFTFSQLLEKLNIALGDLERSDSHNRAVIEHAADGIFLLDENYQITRVNAAAGHLLKMSLRRHYIQLVREFVYRLFLGRVFKST
;
A
#
# COMPACT_ATOMS: atom_id res chain seq x y z
N MET A 1 -47.36 53.60 -35.02
CA MET A 1 -48.32 52.53 -34.69
C MET A 1 -47.64 51.64 -33.66
N LEU A 2 -47.96 51.82 -32.37
CA LEU A 2 -47.37 51.05 -31.28
C LEU A 2 -48.00 49.65 -31.28
N VAL A 3 -47.27 48.65 -31.77
CA VAL A 3 -47.64 47.25 -31.55
C VAL A 3 -47.24 46.92 -30.12
N GLN A 4 -48.15 47.14 -29.18
CA GLN A 4 -48.01 46.60 -27.82
C GLN A 4 -48.34 45.11 -27.87
N THR A 5 -47.31 44.27 -27.93
CA THR A 5 -47.44 42.86 -27.57
C THR A 5 -47.60 42.79 -26.06
N LYS A 6 -48.67 42.11 -25.61
CA LYS A 6 -49.00 41.90 -24.19
C LYS A 6 -47.83 41.15 -23.54
N GLU A 7 -47.02 41.87 -22.77
CA GLU A 7 -45.82 41.34 -22.15
C GLU A 7 -46.24 40.39 -21.02
N LYS A 8 -46.09 39.09 -21.26
CA LYS A 8 -46.22 38.07 -20.22
C LYS A 8 -45.07 38.32 -19.25
N VAL A 9 -45.36 38.68 -18.00
CA VAL A 9 -44.34 38.81 -16.95
C VAL A 9 -43.60 37.47 -16.89
N ARG A 10 -42.34 37.48 -17.33
CA ARG A 10 -41.47 36.30 -17.36
C ARG A 10 -40.62 36.35 -16.10
N ASP A 11 -40.76 35.34 -15.26
CA ASP A 11 -39.90 35.14 -14.11
C ASP A 11 -38.56 34.59 -14.61
N PHE A 12 -37.49 35.33 -14.36
CA PHE A 12 -36.12 34.94 -14.72
C PHE A 12 -35.40 34.40 -13.48
N THR A 13 -34.67 33.30 -13.63
CA THR A 13 -33.96 32.67 -12.50
C THR A 13 -32.68 33.44 -12.16
N PHE A 14 -32.06 34.05 -13.17
CA PHE A 14 -30.81 34.79 -13.03
C PHE A 14 -31.03 36.30 -12.85
N SER A 15 -30.24 36.90 -11.95
CA SER A 15 -30.27 38.35 -11.74
C SER A 15 -29.67 39.10 -12.93
N HIS A 16 -30.06 40.37 -13.10
CA HIS A 16 -29.50 41.24 -14.15
C HIS A 16 -27.98 41.37 -14.05
N SER A 17 -27.43 41.50 -12.83
CA SER A 17 -25.98 41.65 -12.62
C SER A 17 -25.19 40.42 -13.10
N LEU A 18 -25.74 39.21 -12.90
CA LEU A 18 -25.12 37.98 -13.38
C LEU A 18 -25.22 37.89 -14.90
N ALA A 19 -26.38 38.24 -15.47
CA ALA A 19 -26.55 38.24 -16.92
C ALA A 19 -25.63 39.22 -17.64
N ASP A 20 -25.44 40.41 -17.08
CA ASP A 20 -24.54 41.42 -17.63
C ASP A 20 -23.06 41.06 -17.45
N SER A 21 -22.70 40.40 -16.36
CA SER A 21 -21.32 39.94 -16.13
C SER A 21 -20.94 38.76 -17.03
N VAL A 22 -21.86 37.82 -17.26
CA VAL A 22 -21.58 36.61 -18.07
C VAL A 22 -21.67 36.91 -19.56
N LEU A 23 -22.56 37.82 -19.97
CA LEU A 23 -22.71 38.25 -21.35
C LEU A 23 -22.37 39.74 -21.50
N SER A 24 -21.17 40.12 -21.04
CA SER A 24 -20.63 41.47 -21.20
C SER A 24 -20.47 41.87 -22.66
N ASP A 25 -20.18 40.88 -23.53
CA ASP A 25 -19.75 41.10 -24.91
C ASP A 25 -20.91 41.15 -25.92
N LEU A 26 -22.15 40.95 -25.48
CA LEU A 26 -23.31 41.06 -26.35
C LEU A 26 -23.54 42.53 -26.74
N GLN A 27 -23.20 42.87 -27.98
CA GLN A 27 -23.35 44.21 -28.53
C GLN A 27 -24.82 44.52 -28.86
N GLU A 28 -25.24 45.75 -28.57
CA GLU A 28 -26.50 46.31 -29.07
C GLU A 28 -26.39 46.52 -30.58
N TYR A 29 -27.25 45.86 -31.36
CA TYR A 29 -27.24 46.05 -32.81
C TYR A 29 -28.07 47.29 -33.17
N LYS A 30 -27.41 48.33 -33.69
CA LYS A 30 -28.05 49.58 -34.13
C LYS A 30 -27.98 49.69 -35.65
N SER A 31 -29.14 49.80 -36.29
CA SER A 31 -29.25 50.03 -37.73
C SER A 31 -30.00 51.32 -38.01
N GLY A 32 -29.47 52.16 -38.91
CA GLY A 32 -30.16 53.38 -39.35
C GLY A 32 -31.30 53.05 -40.30
N LEU A 33 -32.48 53.60 -40.05
CA LEU A 33 -33.64 53.45 -40.92
C LEU A 33 -33.70 54.63 -41.88
N TYR A 34 -33.67 54.33 -43.18
CA TYR A 34 -33.75 55.33 -44.25
C TYR A 34 -34.98 55.03 -45.11
N MET A 35 -35.80 56.06 -45.38
CA MET A 35 -36.85 55.95 -46.40
C MET A 35 -36.28 56.31 -47.77
N GLU A 36 -36.65 55.55 -48.81
CA GLU A 36 -36.04 55.68 -50.13
C GLU A 36 -36.49 56.94 -50.90
N ALA A 37 -37.72 57.43 -50.70
CA ALA A 37 -38.21 58.65 -51.34
C ALA A 37 -39.36 59.33 -50.54
N PRO A 38 -39.18 60.55 -50.02
CA PRO A 38 -37.94 61.34 -49.99
C PRO A 38 -36.86 60.67 -49.12
N LYS A 39 -35.58 60.84 -49.48
CA LYS A 39 -34.43 60.38 -48.68
C LYS A 39 -34.42 61.14 -47.35
N PHE A 40 -35.04 60.53 -46.36
CA PHE A 40 -35.17 61.08 -45.02
C PHE A 40 -34.74 60.04 -44.01
N TYR A 41 -33.96 60.49 -43.03
CA TYR A 41 -33.56 59.68 -41.89
C TYR A 41 -34.78 59.43 -41.01
N ALA A 42 -35.32 58.22 -41.07
CA ALA A 42 -36.54 57.84 -40.38
C ALA A 42 -36.30 57.48 -38.90
N GLY A 43 -35.03 57.30 -38.51
CA GLY A 43 -34.63 57.01 -37.14
C GLY A 43 -33.61 55.88 -37.05
N THR A 44 -33.46 55.32 -35.86
CA THR A 44 -32.54 54.21 -35.57
C THR A 44 -33.32 53.04 -34.98
N LEU A 45 -33.06 51.83 -35.48
CA LEU A 45 -33.52 50.59 -34.91
C LEU A 45 -32.42 50.03 -34.00
N SER A 46 -32.67 49.95 -32.70
CA SER A 46 -31.79 49.29 -31.73
C SER A 46 -32.41 47.96 -31.29
N VAL A 47 -31.70 46.86 -31.52
CA VAL A 47 -32.07 45.53 -31.01
C VAL A 47 -31.15 45.20 -29.84
N ILE A 48 -31.74 45.11 -28.64
CA ILE A 48 -31.04 44.75 -27.41
C ILE A 48 -31.50 43.33 -27.04
N PRO A 49 -30.61 42.32 -27.10
CA PRO A 49 -30.96 40.96 -26.71
C PRO A 49 -31.17 40.87 -25.19
N GLU A 50 -32.27 40.24 -24.77
CA GLU A 50 -32.53 39.99 -23.34
C GLU A 50 -31.58 38.91 -22.82
N LYS A 51 -30.48 39.33 -22.19
CA LYS A 51 -29.40 38.43 -21.74
C LYS A 51 -29.85 37.36 -20.74
N ARG A 52 -30.81 37.70 -19.86
CA ARG A 52 -31.36 36.76 -18.87
C ARG A 52 -32.06 35.58 -19.52
N TYR A 53 -32.80 35.83 -20.60
CA TYR A 53 -33.48 34.78 -21.36
C TYR A 53 -32.50 33.80 -21.99
N LEU A 54 -31.39 34.31 -22.54
CA LEU A 54 -30.34 33.46 -23.12
C LEU A 54 -29.69 32.58 -22.06
N LEU A 55 -29.39 33.14 -20.88
CA LEU A 55 -28.84 32.35 -19.77
C LEU A 55 -29.82 31.30 -19.26
N ASP A 56 -31.06 31.67 -19.00
CA ASP A 56 -32.07 30.72 -18.54
C ASP A 56 -32.22 29.57 -19.55
N ASN A 57 -32.23 29.86 -20.85
CA ASN A 57 -32.36 28.82 -21.88
C ASN A 57 -31.11 27.92 -21.97
N ILE A 58 -29.91 28.50 -22.02
CA ILE A 58 -28.63 27.76 -22.08
C ILE A 58 -28.46 26.87 -20.86
N PHE A 59 -28.71 27.38 -19.65
CA PHE A 59 -28.56 26.59 -18.44
C PHE A 59 -29.67 25.55 -18.29
N ALA A 60 -30.92 25.86 -18.63
CA ALA A 60 -32.00 24.88 -18.59
C ALA A 60 -31.76 23.71 -19.56
N GLU A 61 -31.18 23.98 -20.74
CA GLU A 61 -30.88 22.95 -21.74
C GLU A 61 -29.59 22.16 -21.45
N HIS A 62 -28.52 22.83 -21.02
CA HIS A 62 -27.20 22.19 -20.91
C HIS A 62 -26.82 21.70 -19.50
N LEU A 63 -27.32 22.35 -18.44
CA LEU A 63 -26.99 21.94 -17.07
C LEU A 63 -27.42 20.50 -16.74
N PRO A 64 -28.59 20.00 -17.20
CA PRO A 64 -28.98 18.60 -17.02
C PRO A 64 -28.02 17.63 -17.74
N ILE A 65 -27.55 17.98 -18.93
CA ILE A 65 -26.64 17.14 -19.73
C ILE A 65 -25.28 17.05 -19.03
N LEU A 66 -24.75 18.19 -18.55
CA LEU A 66 -23.48 18.24 -17.83
C LEU A 66 -23.53 17.47 -16.52
N THR A 67 -24.59 17.67 -15.72
CA THR A 67 -24.75 16.96 -14.45
C THR A 67 -24.92 15.47 -14.65
N TYR A 68 -25.70 15.04 -15.65
CA TYR A 68 -25.84 13.63 -16.01
C TYR A 68 -24.50 13.00 -16.41
N ASN A 69 -23.73 13.66 -17.29
CA ASN A 69 -22.44 13.16 -17.73
C ASN A 69 -21.44 13.07 -16.57
N LEU A 70 -21.34 14.13 -15.75
CA LEU A 70 -20.46 14.15 -14.59
C LEU A 70 -20.83 13.05 -13.59
N PHE A 71 -22.13 12.89 -13.30
CA PHE A 71 -22.59 11.82 -12.43
C PHE A 71 -22.23 10.44 -12.97
N LYS A 72 -22.44 10.20 -14.26
CA LYS A 72 -22.08 8.95 -14.93
C LYS A 72 -20.58 8.67 -14.81
N ASP A 73 -19.74 9.66 -15.05
CA ASP A 73 -18.28 9.50 -15.05
C ASP A 73 -17.75 9.26 -13.62
N VAL A 74 -18.29 9.96 -12.62
CA VAL A 74 -17.97 9.72 -11.21
C VAL A 74 -18.42 8.32 -10.77
N LEU A 75 -19.62 7.90 -11.16
CA LEU A 75 -20.13 6.57 -10.85
C LEU A 75 -19.27 5.48 -11.49
N LEU A 76 -18.86 5.68 -12.75
CA LEU A 76 -17.97 4.76 -13.46
C LEU A 76 -16.60 4.69 -12.79
N ALA A 77 -16.00 5.84 -12.47
CA ALA A 77 -14.72 5.89 -11.77
C ALA A 77 -14.80 5.21 -10.39
N SER A 78 -15.90 5.42 -9.65
CA SER A 78 -16.14 4.75 -8.37
C SER A 78 -16.27 3.24 -8.53
N LEU A 79 -16.99 2.77 -9.55
CA LEU A 79 -17.15 1.34 -9.82
C LEU A 79 -15.81 0.70 -10.16
N ILE A 80 -15.03 1.34 -11.04
CA ILE A 80 -13.69 0.88 -11.41
C ILE A 80 -12.79 0.84 -10.18
N SER A 81 -12.76 1.91 -9.38
CA SER A 81 -11.97 1.98 -8.15
C SER A 81 -12.33 0.85 -7.18
N LEU A 82 -13.62 0.56 -7.01
CA LEU A 82 -14.08 -0.54 -6.17
C LEU A 82 -13.57 -1.90 -6.66
N VAL A 83 -13.66 -2.16 -7.97
CA VAL A 83 -13.13 -3.38 -8.58
C VAL A 83 -11.64 -3.51 -8.35
N PHE A 84 -10.86 -2.45 -8.59
CA PHE A 84 -9.40 -2.47 -8.35
C PHE A 84 -9.05 -2.68 -6.88
N TYR A 85 -9.81 -2.09 -5.95
CA TYR A 85 -9.59 -2.31 -4.52
C TYR A 85 -9.72 -3.79 -4.16
N PHE A 86 -10.79 -4.46 -4.61
CA PHE A 86 -11.02 -5.87 -4.32
C PHE A 86 -10.07 -6.81 -5.08
N LEU A 87 -9.73 -6.47 -6.32
CA LEU A 87 -8.90 -7.31 -7.18
C LEU A 87 -7.40 -7.19 -6.85
N VAL A 88 -6.94 -6.01 -6.43
CA VAL A 88 -5.49 -5.73 -6.29
C VAL A 88 -5.12 -5.37 -4.86
N THR A 89 -5.73 -4.31 -4.32
CA THR A 89 -5.30 -3.75 -3.03
C THR A 89 -5.55 -4.71 -1.87
N TYR A 90 -6.74 -5.31 -1.81
CA TYR A 90 -7.10 -6.21 -0.73
C TYR A 90 -6.24 -7.50 -0.69
N PRO A 91 -6.03 -8.21 -1.82
CA PRO A 91 -5.09 -9.33 -1.86
C PRO A 91 -3.68 -8.93 -1.43
N LEU A 92 -3.12 -7.86 -1.99
CA LEU A 92 -1.73 -7.47 -1.71
C LEU A 92 -1.51 -7.12 -0.24
N THR A 93 -2.41 -6.37 0.38
CA THR A 93 -2.33 -6.03 1.80
C THR A 93 -2.35 -7.27 2.69
N ARG A 94 -3.22 -8.24 2.40
CA ARG A 94 -3.27 -9.52 3.12
C ARG A 94 -1.97 -10.33 2.99
N LEU A 95 -1.34 -10.31 1.82
CA LEU A 95 -0.07 -11.00 1.59
C LEU A 95 1.07 -10.32 2.37
N THR A 96 1.13 -8.99 2.33
CA THR A 96 2.10 -8.20 3.10
C THR A 96 1.92 -8.38 4.62
N ASP A 97 0.68 -8.42 5.11
CA ASP A 97 0.41 -8.66 6.52
C ASP A 97 0.91 -10.04 6.96
N ALA A 98 0.61 -11.09 6.18
CA ALA A 98 1.10 -12.44 6.46
C ALA A 98 2.63 -12.50 6.57
N LEU A 99 3.34 -11.77 5.70
CA LEU A 99 4.80 -11.60 5.75
C LEU A 99 5.30 -10.84 6.98
N SER A 100 4.64 -9.74 7.35
CA SER A 100 5.06 -8.94 8.50
C SER A 100 4.94 -9.71 9.83
N THR A 101 4.01 -10.66 9.89
CA THR A 101 3.78 -11.51 11.07
C THR A 101 4.72 -12.73 11.16
N LEU A 102 5.45 -13.03 10.07
CA LEU A 102 6.33 -14.21 9.95
C LEU A 102 7.49 -14.21 10.95
N GLY A 103 7.92 -13.04 11.42
CA GLY A 103 9.01 -12.92 12.38
C GLY A 103 8.63 -13.24 13.83
N ARG A 104 7.35 -13.48 14.15
CA ARG A 104 6.89 -13.52 15.55
C ARG A 104 6.40 -14.86 16.09
N ASN A 105 5.78 -15.75 15.32
CA ASN A 105 5.23 -16.99 15.88
C ASN A 105 5.13 -18.15 14.88
N ALA A 106 5.32 -19.35 15.42
CA ALA A 106 5.49 -20.62 14.75
C ALA A 106 4.30 -21.05 13.87
N LYS A 107 4.66 -21.77 12.79
CA LYS A 107 3.85 -22.39 11.72
C LYS A 107 3.34 -21.41 10.65
N LEU A 108 4.23 -21.25 9.67
CA LEU A 108 4.04 -20.63 8.37
C LEU A 108 2.87 -21.32 7.63
N SER A 109 1.73 -20.65 7.55
CA SER A 109 0.64 -21.06 6.67
C SER A 109 -0.04 -19.82 6.13
N LEU A 110 0.04 -19.65 4.80
CA LEU A 110 -0.68 -18.58 4.12
C LEU A 110 -2.19 -18.75 4.32
N PRO A 111 -2.94 -17.65 4.51
CA PRO A 111 -4.37 -17.72 4.68
C PRO A 111 -5.03 -18.32 3.43
N LYS A 112 -5.66 -19.49 3.60
CA LYS A 112 -6.34 -20.25 2.54
C LYS A 112 -7.48 -19.48 1.85
N SER A 113 -7.91 -18.33 2.40
CA SER A 113 -8.94 -17.47 1.84
C SER A 113 -8.56 -16.84 0.49
N PHE A 114 -7.27 -16.78 0.16
CA PHE A 114 -6.77 -16.30 -1.12
C PHE A 114 -7.14 -17.21 -2.31
N PHE A 115 -7.28 -18.51 -2.04
CA PHE A 115 -7.33 -19.55 -3.06
C PHE A 115 -8.67 -19.67 -3.81
N ARG A 116 -9.76 -19.07 -3.30
CA ARG A 116 -11.10 -19.29 -3.87
C ARG A 116 -11.38 -18.52 -5.16
N TYR A 117 -10.70 -17.40 -5.41
CA TYR A 117 -11.07 -16.49 -6.51
C TYR A 117 -9.96 -16.21 -7.53
N HIS A 118 -8.70 -16.52 -7.19
CA HIS A 118 -7.52 -16.10 -7.97
C HIS A 118 -6.69 -17.28 -8.47
N GLN A 119 -7.18 -18.53 -8.41
CA GLN A 119 -6.37 -19.73 -8.69
C GLN A 119 -5.74 -19.75 -10.10
N SER A 120 -6.35 -19.06 -11.06
CA SER A 120 -5.97 -19.10 -12.48
C SER A 120 -5.28 -17.83 -12.97
N ASP A 121 -5.16 -16.79 -12.12
CA ASP A 121 -4.63 -15.49 -12.51
C ASP A 121 -3.20 -15.25 -11.99
N GLU A 122 -2.64 -14.09 -12.31
CA GLU A 122 -1.31 -13.67 -11.91
C GLU A 122 -1.16 -13.58 -10.38
N LEU A 123 -2.24 -13.25 -9.67
CA LEU A 123 -2.26 -13.20 -8.20
C LEU A 123 -2.24 -14.61 -7.59
N GLY A 124 -2.92 -15.57 -8.21
CA GLY A 124 -2.80 -16.99 -7.86
C GLY A 124 -1.39 -17.53 -8.06
N ARG A 125 -0.76 -17.19 -9.18
CA ARG A 125 0.64 -17.55 -9.44
C ARG A 125 1.57 -16.94 -8.40
N LEU A 126 1.39 -15.67 -8.06
CA LEU A 126 2.16 -15.00 -7.01
C LEU A 126 1.98 -15.70 -5.67
N HIS A 127 0.74 -16.01 -5.28
CA HIS A 127 0.45 -16.76 -4.07
C HIS A 127 1.11 -18.14 -4.07
N PHE A 128 1.08 -18.86 -5.19
CA PHE A 128 1.70 -20.18 -5.32
C PHE A 128 3.22 -20.10 -5.16
N THR A 129 3.89 -19.23 -5.91
CA THR A 129 5.35 -19.02 -5.80
C THR A 129 5.73 -18.63 -4.38
N PHE A 130 4.95 -17.75 -3.76
CA PHE A 130 5.20 -17.33 -2.39
C PHE A 130 5.03 -18.48 -1.39
N SER A 131 4.00 -19.32 -1.55
CA SER A 131 3.80 -20.53 -0.74
C SER A 131 4.98 -21.49 -0.85
N GLN A 132 5.52 -21.68 -2.05
CA GLN A 132 6.69 -22.53 -2.27
C GLN A 132 7.95 -21.99 -1.59
N LEU A 133 8.18 -20.67 -1.65
CA LEU A 133 9.31 -20.04 -0.95
C LEU A 133 9.20 -20.24 0.56
N LEU A 134 7.98 -20.10 1.08
CA LEU A 134 7.67 -20.29 2.49
C LEU A 134 7.94 -21.73 2.95
N GLU A 135 7.53 -22.70 2.15
CA GLU A 135 7.79 -24.12 2.40
C GLU A 135 9.29 -24.45 2.38
N LYS A 136 10.03 -23.95 1.38
CA LYS A 136 11.49 -24.12 1.32
C LYS A 136 12.19 -23.54 2.54
N LEU A 137 11.76 -22.38 3.03
CA LEU A 137 12.32 -21.75 4.22
C LEU A 137 12.07 -22.61 5.46
N ASN A 138 10.85 -23.14 5.64
CA ASN A 138 10.54 -24.04 6.76
C ASN A 138 11.40 -25.31 6.73
N ILE A 139 11.57 -25.91 5.56
CA ILE A 139 12.40 -27.11 5.40
C ILE A 139 13.84 -26.78 5.80
N ALA A 140 14.41 -25.70 5.28
CA ALA A 140 15.78 -25.29 5.61
C ALA A 140 15.99 -25.00 7.11
N LEU A 141 15.03 -24.33 7.75
CA LEU A 141 15.07 -24.09 9.20
C LEU A 141 14.97 -25.39 10.01
N GLY A 142 14.08 -26.30 9.62
CA GLY A 142 13.94 -27.60 10.27
C GLY A 142 15.18 -28.48 10.10
N ASP A 143 15.81 -28.46 8.93
CA ASP A 143 17.05 -29.19 8.67
C ASP A 143 18.22 -28.62 9.49
N LEU A 144 18.28 -27.29 9.63
CA LEU A 144 19.26 -26.63 10.48
C LEU A 144 19.09 -27.01 11.95
N GLU A 145 17.85 -26.97 12.47
CA GLU A 145 17.54 -27.37 13.85
C GLU A 145 17.87 -28.84 14.10
N ARG A 146 17.56 -29.72 13.14
CA ARG A 146 17.89 -31.14 13.21
C ARG A 146 19.40 -31.37 13.18
N SER A 147 20.14 -30.63 12.35
CA SER A 147 21.61 -30.71 12.28
C SER A 147 22.25 -30.23 13.58
N ASP A 148 21.81 -29.11 14.14
CA ASP A 148 22.30 -28.61 15.43
C ASP A 148 22.00 -29.60 16.57
N SER A 149 20.77 -30.11 16.65
CA SER A 149 20.41 -31.12 17.64
C SER A 149 21.23 -32.40 17.50
N HIS A 150 21.50 -32.84 16.27
CA HIS A 150 22.31 -34.03 16.02
C HIS A 150 23.77 -33.80 16.45
N ASN A 151 24.39 -32.70 16.01
CA ASN A 151 25.74 -32.32 16.41
C ASN A 151 25.87 -32.22 17.94
N ARG A 152 24.88 -31.60 18.58
CA ARG A 152 24.85 -31.47 20.03
C ARG A 152 24.77 -32.84 20.72
N ALA A 153 23.95 -33.75 20.23
CA ALA A 153 23.86 -35.10 20.78
C ALA A 153 25.18 -35.88 20.62
N VAL A 154 25.83 -35.78 19.46
CA VAL A 154 27.14 -36.40 19.21
C VAL A 154 28.20 -35.89 20.18
N ILE A 155 28.25 -34.57 20.42
CA ILE A 155 29.18 -33.96 21.37
C ILE A 155 28.89 -34.39 22.81
N GLU A 156 27.61 -34.44 23.19
CA GLU A 156 27.19 -34.79 24.56
C GLU A 156 27.49 -36.24 24.92
N HIS A 157 27.41 -37.14 23.94
CA HIS A 157 27.64 -38.58 24.11
C HIS A 157 29.09 -39.04 23.80
N ALA A 158 29.99 -38.14 23.44
CA ALA A 158 31.39 -38.49 23.23
C ALA A 158 32.03 -39.03 24.52
N ALA A 159 32.84 -40.09 24.40
CA ALA A 159 33.54 -40.70 25.54
C ALA A 159 34.64 -39.79 26.12
N ASP A 160 35.23 -38.95 25.27
CA ASP A 160 36.23 -37.96 25.66
C ASP A 160 35.58 -36.69 26.23
N GLY A 161 36.26 -36.08 27.20
CA GLY A 161 35.85 -34.79 27.73
C GLY A 161 36.15 -33.66 26.74
N ILE A 162 35.10 -32.97 26.26
CA ILE A 162 35.19 -31.87 25.29
C ILE A 162 34.96 -30.54 26.01
N PHE A 163 35.84 -29.57 25.77
CA PHE A 163 35.76 -28.19 26.26
C PHE A 163 35.69 -27.23 25.08
N LEU A 164 34.69 -26.34 25.10
CA LEU A 164 34.56 -25.25 24.13
C LEU A 164 35.12 -23.98 24.76
N LEU A 165 36.04 -23.30 24.07
CA LEU A 165 36.69 -22.06 24.53
C LEU A 165 36.25 -20.89 23.63
N ASP A 166 36.13 -19.69 24.19
CA ASP A 166 36.02 -18.45 23.40
C ASP A 166 37.38 -17.91 22.97
N GLU A 167 37.39 -16.80 22.21
CA GLU A 167 38.60 -16.11 21.75
C GLU A 167 39.50 -15.62 22.91
N ASN A 168 38.95 -15.52 24.13
CA ASN A 168 39.67 -15.15 25.34
C ASN A 168 40.05 -16.38 26.20
N TYR A 169 40.03 -17.58 25.62
CA TYR A 169 40.31 -18.86 26.27
C TYR A 169 39.42 -19.16 27.49
N GLN A 170 38.21 -18.59 27.55
CA GLN A 170 37.24 -18.93 28.58
C GLN A 170 36.38 -20.11 28.16
N ILE A 171 36.15 -21.04 29.08
CA ILE A 171 35.29 -22.20 28.82
C ILE A 171 33.84 -21.74 28.71
N THR A 172 33.27 -21.85 27.51
CA THR A 172 31.89 -21.49 27.21
C THR A 172 30.94 -22.67 27.31
N ARG A 173 31.40 -23.89 26.97
CA ARG A 173 30.62 -25.14 27.09
C ARG A 173 31.51 -26.33 27.41
N VAL A 174 30.91 -27.35 28.02
CA VAL A 174 31.52 -28.66 28.28
C VAL A 174 30.47 -29.75 28.09
N ASN A 175 30.89 -30.94 27.64
CA ASN A 175 30.02 -32.11 27.55
C ASN A 175 29.94 -32.90 28.88
N ALA A 176 28.98 -33.82 28.99
CA ALA A 176 28.81 -34.67 30.17
C ALA A 176 30.08 -35.42 30.58
N ALA A 177 30.83 -36.01 29.63
CA ALA A 177 32.07 -36.74 29.91
C ALA A 177 33.13 -35.86 30.60
N ALA A 178 33.33 -34.62 30.14
CA ALA A 178 34.21 -33.65 30.80
C ALA A 178 33.75 -33.33 32.23
N GLY A 179 32.44 -33.19 32.44
CA GLY A 179 31.86 -32.99 33.78
C GLY A 179 32.13 -34.16 34.73
N HIS A 180 31.99 -35.39 34.24
CA HIS A 180 32.30 -36.60 35.01
C HIS A 180 33.80 -36.73 35.33
N LEU A 181 34.68 -36.45 34.37
CA LEU A 181 36.14 -36.47 34.56
C LEU A 181 36.60 -35.46 35.59
N LEU A 182 35.97 -34.28 35.62
CA LEU A 182 36.28 -33.22 36.58
C LEU A 182 35.60 -33.40 37.94
N LYS A 183 34.73 -34.42 38.12
CA LYS A 183 33.94 -34.66 39.36
C LYS A 183 33.18 -33.43 39.88
N MET A 184 32.83 -32.50 39.00
CA MET A 184 32.24 -31.22 39.39
C MET A 184 30.88 -31.02 38.74
N SER A 185 29.84 -30.88 39.57
CA SER A 185 28.54 -30.40 39.12
C SER A 185 28.67 -28.91 38.75
N LEU A 186 28.52 -28.58 37.48
CA LEU A 186 28.67 -27.22 36.93
C LEU A 186 27.69 -26.22 37.57
N ARG A 187 28.13 -25.52 38.62
CA ARG A 187 27.59 -24.20 39.01
C ARG A 187 28.49 -23.12 38.41
N ARG A 188 27.89 -22.03 37.90
CA ARG A 188 28.55 -20.89 37.20
C ARG A 188 29.82 -20.32 37.88
N HIS A 189 30.04 -20.58 39.17
CA HIS A 189 31.22 -20.16 39.92
C HIS A 189 32.51 -20.96 39.62
N TYR A 190 32.43 -22.11 38.92
CA TYR A 190 33.58 -23.02 38.78
C TYR A 190 34.40 -22.87 37.50
N ILE A 191 33.94 -22.07 36.53
CA ILE A 191 34.63 -21.86 35.24
C ILE A 191 36.03 -21.22 35.44
N GLN A 192 36.19 -20.36 36.46
CA GLN A 192 37.49 -19.77 36.81
C GLN A 192 38.50 -20.78 37.43
N LEU A 193 38.04 -21.79 38.15
CA LEU A 193 38.90 -22.81 38.76
C LEU A 193 39.40 -23.83 37.74
N VAL A 194 38.55 -24.20 36.77
CA VAL A 194 38.95 -25.08 35.66
C VAL A 194 39.95 -24.38 34.75
N ARG A 195 39.88 -23.05 34.60
CA ARG A 195 40.90 -22.25 33.91
C ARG A 195 42.29 -22.50 34.50
N GLU A 196 42.50 -22.26 35.80
CA GLU A 196 43.79 -22.50 36.46
C GLU A 196 44.28 -23.96 36.33
N PHE A 197 43.36 -24.93 36.44
CA PHE A 197 43.71 -26.35 36.32
C PHE A 197 44.12 -26.74 34.90
N VAL A 198 43.37 -26.31 33.88
CA VAL A 198 43.69 -26.58 32.46
C VAL A 198 44.96 -25.85 32.03
N TYR A 199 45.14 -24.59 32.44
CA TYR A 199 46.40 -23.86 32.21
C TYR A 199 47.59 -24.62 32.83
N ARG A 200 47.48 -25.11 34.08
CA ARG A 200 48.55 -25.91 34.71
C ARG A 200 48.77 -27.27 34.05
N LEU A 201 47.72 -27.94 33.56
CA LEU A 201 47.82 -29.27 32.97
C LEU A 201 48.39 -29.25 31.55
N PHE A 202 48.02 -28.27 30.73
CA PHE A 202 48.43 -28.17 29.33
C PHE A 202 49.68 -27.30 29.12
N LEU A 203 49.77 -26.11 29.71
CA LEU A 203 50.96 -25.25 29.56
C LEU A 203 52.11 -25.66 30.48
N GLY A 204 51.83 -26.31 31.62
CA GLY A 204 52.85 -26.86 32.53
C GLY A 204 53.63 -28.04 31.95
N ARG A 205 53.11 -28.75 30.94
CA ARG A 205 53.83 -29.81 30.21
C ARG A 205 54.67 -29.28 29.06
N VAL A 206 54.28 -28.18 28.42
CA VAL A 206 55.04 -27.59 27.29
C VAL A 206 56.34 -26.93 27.76
N PHE A 207 56.39 -26.41 28.99
CA PHE A 207 57.61 -25.78 29.54
C PHE A 207 58.60 -26.73 30.25
N LYS A 208 58.34 -28.04 30.27
CA LYS A 208 59.22 -29.03 30.92
C LYS A 208 60.04 -29.88 29.93
N SER A 209 60.09 -29.47 28.67
CA SER A 209 60.85 -30.14 27.59
C SER A 209 61.77 -29.16 26.83
N THR A 210 62.47 -28.29 27.56
CA THR A 210 63.80 -27.81 27.15
C THR A 210 64.85 -28.58 27.92
#